data_AF-C4K0M5-F1
#
_entry.id   AF-C4K0M5-F1
#
_cell.length_a   1.000
_cell.length_b   1.000
_cell.length_c   1.000
_cell.angle_alpha   90.00
_cell.angle_beta   90.00
_cell.angle_gamma   90.00
#
_symmetry.space_group_name_H-M   'P 1'
#
loop_
_entity.id
_entity.type
_entity.pdbx_description
1 polymer ?
#
loop_
_entity_poly.entity_id
_entity_poly.type
_entity_poly.pdbx_seq_one_letter_code
_entity_poly.pdbx_strand_id
1 'polypeptide(L)'
;MKSLKSELQILVVFVGIMLASFSSNAYGISYMLHADSLLELQIAKDAPTRINIEGEKINDIFIHPEEAAEVVVHDSGCLFILPQQDQTKLYLTLIGENSTIQDLMLNFTKIKPTPIRLIKFDLEQEVIKLTNNKEEKHHECKKQRYNRKRK
;
A
#
# COMPACT_ATOMS: atom_id res chain seq x y z
N MET A 1 -28.98 -40.50 -13.06
CA MET A 1 -27.62 -40.72 -12.53
C MET A 1 -26.75 -39.53 -12.92
N LYS A 2 -26.42 -38.65 -11.96
CA LYS A 2 -25.49 -37.54 -12.22
C LYS A 2 -24.09 -38.15 -12.42
N SER A 3 -23.39 -37.71 -13.46
CA SER A 3 -22.10 -38.29 -13.83
C SER A 3 -21.04 -37.87 -12.81
N LEU A 4 -20.27 -38.82 -12.28
CA LEU A 4 -19.14 -38.55 -11.38
C LEU A 4 -18.15 -37.52 -11.97
N LYS A 5 -18.07 -37.42 -13.31
CA LYS A 5 -17.29 -36.40 -14.01
C LYS A 5 -17.84 -34.99 -13.82
N SER A 6 -19.16 -34.79 -13.83
CA SER A 6 -19.75 -33.46 -13.62
C SER A 6 -19.58 -32.99 -12.18
N GLU A 7 -19.63 -33.88 -11.19
CA GLU A 7 -19.42 -33.51 -9.79
C GLU A 7 -17.95 -33.17 -9.50
N LEU A 8 -17.01 -33.90 -10.10
CA LEU A 8 -15.58 -33.58 -10.02
C LEU A 8 -15.26 -32.22 -10.68
N GLN A 9 -15.86 -31.93 -11.84
CA GLN A 9 -15.69 -30.64 -12.51
C GLN A 9 -16.24 -29.49 -11.67
N ILE A 10 -17.42 -29.67 -11.07
CA ILE A 10 -18.04 -28.67 -10.18
C ILE A 10 -17.15 -28.44 -8.95
N LEU A 11 -16.63 -29.50 -8.32
CA LEU A 11 -15.75 -29.40 -7.15
C LEU A 11 -14.46 -28.63 -7.48
N VAL A 12 -13.81 -28.91 -8.62
CA VAL A 12 -12.59 -28.20 -9.04
C VAL A 12 -12.86 -26.72 -9.28
N VAL A 13 -14.01 -26.37 -9.88
CA VAL A 13 -14.42 -24.97 -10.07
C VAL A 13 -14.66 -24.27 -8.73
N PHE A 14 -15.35 -24.92 -7.78
CA PHE A 14 -15.57 -24.36 -6.44
C PHE A 14 -14.27 -24.14 -5.66
N VAL A 15 -13.34 -25.10 -5.71
CA VAL A 15 -12.01 -24.96 -5.07
C VAL A 15 -11.20 -23.86 -5.75
N GLY A 16 -11.26 -23.74 -7.07
CA GLY A 16 -10.60 -22.67 -7.82
C GLY A 16 -11.14 -21.27 -7.48
N ILE A 17 -12.45 -21.13 -7.32
CA ILE A 17 -13.10 -19.87 -6.92
C ILE A 17 -12.73 -19.52 -5.47
N MET A 18 -12.78 -20.50 -4.55
CA MET A 18 -12.35 -20.29 -3.16
C MET A 18 -10.89 -19.84 -3.08
N LEU A 19 -9.98 -20.47 -3.82
CA LEU A 19 -8.57 -20.07 -3.88
C LEU A 19 -8.37 -18.66 -4.47
N ALA A 20 -9.18 -18.25 -5.44
CA ALA A 20 -9.13 -16.89 -6.01
C ALA A 20 -9.63 -15.80 -5.03
N SER A 21 -10.57 -16.14 -4.14
CA SER A 21 -11.14 -15.22 -3.15
C SER A 21 -10.20 -14.90 -1.97
N PHE A 22 -9.08 -15.61 -1.80
CA PHE A 22 -8.08 -15.32 -0.75
C PHE A 22 -7.04 -14.26 -1.16
N SER A 23 -7.19 -13.62 -2.32
CA SER A 23 -6.42 -12.41 -2.65
C SER A 23 -7.02 -11.18 -1.95
N SER A 24 -7.05 -11.22 -0.62
CA SER A 24 -7.23 -10.00 0.17
C SER A 24 -6.00 -9.13 -0.05
N ASN A 25 -6.06 -8.27 -1.06
CA ASN A 25 -5.20 -7.11 -1.14
C ASN A 25 -5.27 -6.45 0.24
N ALA A 26 -4.18 -6.47 0.99
CA ALA A 26 -4.11 -5.75 2.26
C ALA A 26 -4.28 -4.28 1.90
N TYR A 27 -5.52 -3.79 1.99
CA TYR A 27 -5.91 -2.43 1.59
C TYR A 27 -5.22 -1.45 2.53
N GLY A 28 -4.05 -0.97 2.13
CA GLY A 28 -3.44 0.22 2.70
C GLY A 28 -4.00 1.46 2.02
N ILE A 29 -4.25 2.52 2.78
CA ILE A 29 -4.61 3.82 2.20
C ILE A 29 -3.34 4.44 1.63
N SER A 30 -3.42 4.97 0.42
CA SER A 30 -2.29 5.58 -0.26
C SER A 30 -2.44 7.09 -0.35
N TYR A 31 -1.36 7.82 -0.07
CA TYR A 31 -1.31 9.27 -0.18
C TYR A 31 -0.09 9.68 -0.99
N MET A 32 -0.25 10.70 -1.83
CA MET A 32 0.88 11.28 -2.56
C MET A 32 1.70 12.16 -1.61
N LEU A 33 3.02 12.07 -1.72
CA LEU A 33 3.93 12.99 -1.04
C LEU A 33 3.95 14.35 -1.72
N HIS A 34 4.06 15.39 -0.91
CA HIS A 34 4.14 16.79 -1.28
C HIS A 34 5.21 17.47 -0.42
N ALA A 35 6.43 17.61 -0.96
CA ALA A 35 7.58 18.14 -0.23
C ALA A 35 7.36 19.55 0.34
N ASP A 36 6.51 20.35 -0.31
CA ASP A 36 6.29 21.76 0.04
C ASP A 36 4.98 22.00 0.82
N SER A 37 4.29 20.94 1.27
CA SER A 37 3.05 21.11 2.01
C SER A 37 2.87 20.10 3.14
N LEU A 38 2.15 20.53 4.17
CA LEU A 38 1.70 19.67 5.26
C LEU A 38 0.65 18.67 4.73
N LEU A 39 0.91 17.39 4.91
CA LEU A 39 -0.02 16.33 4.53
C LEU A 39 -0.85 15.89 5.76
N GLU A 40 -2.16 16.07 5.66
CA GLU A 40 -3.08 15.72 6.74
C GLU A 40 -3.60 14.28 6.57
N LEU A 41 -3.42 13.46 7.60
CA LEU A 41 -3.81 12.05 7.61
C LEU A 41 -4.73 11.77 8.81
N GLN A 42 -5.60 10.78 8.66
CA GLN A 42 -6.39 10.26 9.78
C GLN A 42 -5.86 8.88 10.15
N ILE A 43 -5.60 8.67 11.45
CA ILE A 43 -5.15 7.38 11.98
C ILE A 43 -6.06 6.93 13.12
N ALA A 44 -6.06 5.62 13.40
CA ALA A 44 -6.88 5.05 14.46
C ALA A 44 -6.41 5.56 15.83
N LYS A 45 -7.34 6.09 16.64
CA LYS A 45 -7.05 6.59 17.99
C LYS A 45 -6.61 5.49 18.96
N ASP A 46 -7.16 4.29 18.83
CA ASP A 46 -7.04 3.23 19.84
C ASP A 46 -6.22 2.01 19.36
N ALA A 47 -5.46 2.17 18.27
CA ALA A 47 -4.70 1.08 17.66
C ALA A 47 -3.46 1.57 16.90
N PRO A 48 -2.39 0.76 16.81
CA PRO A 48 -1.19 1.15 16.09
C PRO A 48 -1.46 1.29 14.59
N THR A 49 -0.89 2.33 13.99
CA THR A 49 -0.93 2.58 12.55
C THR A 49 0.48 2.48 11.99
N ARG A 50 0.65 1.70 10.92
CA ARG A 50 1.90 1.58 10.18
C ARG A 50 1.93 2.57 9.04
N ILE A 51 2.98 3.36 8.93
CA ILE A 51 3.25 4.27 7.80
C ILE A 51 4.53 3.81 7.10
N ASN A 52 4.51 3.75 5.77
CA ASN A 52 5.71 3.46 4.98
C ASN A 52 5.79 4.38 3.76
N ILE A 53 7.00 4.69 3.31
CA ILE A 53 7.22 5.34 2.01
C ILE A 53 7.42 4.25 0.96
N GLU A 54 6.86 4.42 -0.23
CA GLU A 54 7.04 3.48 -1.33
C GLU A 54 8.46 3.59 -1.90
N GLY A 55 9.16 2.44 -1.93
CA GLY A 55 10.52 2.36 -2.49
C GLY A 55 11.62 2.97 -1.63
N GLU A 56 11.35 3.31 -0.37
CA GLU A 56 12.31 3.98 0.51
C GLU A 56 12.07 3.62 1.98
N LYS A 57 13.14 3.55 2.76
CA LYS A 57 13.09 3.41 4.22
C LYS A 57 12.94 4.77 4.90
N ILE A 58 12.13 4.81 5.95
CA ILE A 58 12.15 5.93 6.90
C ILE A 58 13.36 5.72 7.80
N ASN A 59 14.28 6.70 7.82
CA ASN A 59 15.50 6.64 8.60
C ASN A 59 15.38 7.42 9.91
N ASP A 60 14.66 8.53 9.88
CA ASP A 60 14.55 9.42 11.03
C ASP A 60 13.19 10.15 11.02
N ILE A 61 12.82 10.67 12.18
CA ILE A 61 11.58 11.40 12.39
C ILE A 61 11.79 12.56 13.38
N PHE A 62 11.04 13.63 13.19
CA PHE A 62 10.82 14.65 14.22
C PHE A 62 9.36 14.66 14.62
N ILE A 63 9.04 14.73 15.91
CA ILE A 63 7.66 14.61 16.43
C ILE A 63 7.32 15.74 17.39
N HIS A 64 6.07 16.22 17.36
CA HIS A 64 5.53 17.18 18.32
C HIS A 64 3.98 17.10 18.46
N PRO A 65 3.43 17.08 19.69
CA PRO A 65 4.12 16.84 20.96
C PRO A 65 4.66 15.41 21.04
N GLU A 66 5.78 15.21 21.73
CA GLU A 66 6.43 13.89 21.86
C GLU A 66 5.54 12.90 22.62
N GLU A 67 4.83 13.39 23.63
CA GLU A 67 3.88 12.62 24.45
C GLU A 67 2.56 12.30 23.74
N ALA A 68 2.35 12.75 22.51
CA ALA A 68 1.09 12.53 21.79
C ALA A 68 0.88 11.07 21.38
N ALA A 69 1.97 10.32 21.15
CA ALA A 69 1.94 8.94 20.70
C ALA A 69 3.26 8.23 21.05
N GLU A 70 3.20 6.91 21.22
CA GLU A 70 4.39 6.08 21.12
C GLU A 70 4.73 5.90 19.64
N VAL A 71 5.97 6.23 19.27
CA VAL A 71 6.43 6.22 17.88
C VAL A 71 7.71 5.42 17.75
N VAL A 72 7.73 4.47 16.81
CA VAL A 72 8.88 3.59 16.56
C VAL A 72 9.20 3.53 15.07
N VAL A 73 10.44 3.91 14.71
CA VAL A 73 11.03 3.60 13.41
C VAL A 73 11.61 2.19 13.49
N HIS A 74 11.00 1.24 12.78
CA HIS A 74 11.44 -0.15 12.76
C HIS A 74 12.53 -0.37 11.71
N ASP A 75 13.43 -1.34 11.92
CA ASP A 75 14.57 -1.67 11.02
C ASP A 75 14.16 -1.98 9.57
N SER A 76 12.89 -2.33 9.34
CA SER A 76 12.32 -2.49 8.00
C SER A 76 12.12 -1.17 7.24
N GLY A 77 12.35 -0.03 7.88
CA GLY A 77 12.08 1.31 7.35
C GLY A 77 10.61 1.73 7.43
N CYS A 78 9.81 1.03 8.25
CA CYS A 78 8.41 1.38 8.51
C CYS A 78 8.30 2.14 9.83
N LEU A 79 7.40 3.12 9.87
CA LEU A 79 7.04 3.85 11.08
C LEU A 79 5.79 3.21 11.70
N PHE A 80 5.80 3.00 13.01
CA PHE A 80 4.64 2.58 13.78
C PHE A 80 4.28 3.67 14.78
N ILE A 81 2.99 4.01 14.83
CA ILE A 81 2.47 5.09 15.68
C ILE A 81 1.29 4.55 16.47
N LEU A 82 1.37 4.63 17.78
CA LEU A 82 0.30 4.30 18.71
C LEU A 82 -0.09 5.56 19.49
N PRO A 83 -1.25 6.19 19.19
CA PRO A 83 -1.70 7.36 19.92
C PRO A 83 -1.87 7.12 21.42
N GLN A 84 -1.52 8.13 22.23
CA GLN A 84 -1.80 8.13 23.66
C GLN A 84 -3.27 8.48 23.92
N GLN A 85 -3.77 8.05 25.08
CA GLN A 85 -5.12 8.42 25.53
C GLN A 85 -5.22 9.95 25.67
N ASP A 86 -6.41 10.48 25.37
CA ASP A 86 -6.76 11.92 25.44
C ASP A 86 -6.05 12.87 24.47
N GLN A 87 -5.13 12.36 23.65
CA GLN A 87 -4.53 13.13 22.56
C GLN A 87 -5.44 13.10 21.33
N THR A 88 -5.34 14.15 20.51
CA THR A 88 -6.20 14.32 19.32
C THR A 88 -5.41 14.42 18.02
N LYS A 89 -4.15 14.80 18.11
CA LYS A 89 -3.28 14.96 16.94
C LYS A 89 -1.81 14.82 17.29
N LEU A 90 -1.00 14.54 16.27
CA LEU A 90 0.46 14.56 16.30
C LEU A 90 0.97 15.22 15.02
N TYR A 91 1.94 16.10 15.15
CA TYR A 91 2.72 16.61 14.02
C TYR A 91 4.02 15.83 13.94
N LEU A 92 4.42 15.43 12.73
CA LEU A 92 5.72 14.82 12.54
C LEU A 92 6.31 15.09 11.17
N THR A 93 7.64 15.16 11.10
CA THR A 93 8.39 15.22 9.85
C THR A 93 9.03 13.85 9.63
N LEU A 94 8.80 13.27 8.45
CA LEU A 94 9.46 12.04 8.00
C LEU A 94 10.73 12.39 7.25
N ILE A 95 11.81 11.65 7.53
CA ILE A 95 13.07 11.72 6.78
C ILE A 95 13.38 10.33 6.22
N GLY A 96 13.27 10.22 4.91
CA GLY A 96 13.57 9.01 4.15
C GLY A 96 15.04 8.88 3.77
N GLU A 97 15.47 7.66 3.49
CA GLU A 97 16.84 7.29 3.08
C GLU A 97 17.34 8.05 1.84
N ASN A 98 16.46 8.31 0.87
CA ASN A 98 16.72 9.03 -0.37
C ASN A 98 16.35 10.51 -0.23
N SER A 99 16.62 11.11 0.93
CA SER A 99 16.42 12.54 1.22
C SER A 99 14.97 13.02 1.06
N THR A 100 13.99 12.12 1.20
CA THR A 100 12.58 12.50 1.18
C THR A 100 12.21 13.14 2.51
N ILE A 101 11.69 14.36 2.45
CA ILE A 101 11.22 15.09 3.63
C ILE A 101 9.73 15.35 3.43
N GLN A 102 8.92 14.99 4.42
CA GLN A 102 7.48 15.21 4.40
C GLN A 102 6.98 15.56 5.79
N ASP A 103 6.33 16.71 5.91
CA ASP A 103 5.60 17.08 7.12
C ASP A 103 4.20 16.49 7.10
N LEU A 104 3.80 15.89 8.22
CA LEU A 104 2.51 15.25 8.44
C LEU A 104 1.79 15.86 9.64
N MET A 105 0.47 15.99 9.51
CA MET A 105 -0.44 16.17 10.64
C MET A 105 -1.34 14.95 10.73
N LEU A 106 -1.19 14.18 11.81
CA LEU A 106 -1.99 12.99 12.07
C LEU A 106 -3.12 13.35 13.01
N ASN A 107 -4.36 13.16 12.57
CA ASN A 107 -5.55 13.31 13.40
C ASN A 107 -5.99 11.94 13.92
N PHE A 108 -6.17 11.84 15.23
CA PHE A 108 -6.55 10.59 15.89
C PHE A 108 -8.07 10.45 15.90
N THR A 109 -8.59 9.49 15.14
CA THR A 109 -10.04 9.32 14.92
C THR A 109 -10.49 7.90 15.25
N LYS A 110 -11.81 7.72 15.45
CA LYS A 110 -12.42 6.41 15.74
C LYS A 110 -12.60 5.57 14.46
N ILE A 111 -11.54 5.44 13.68
CA ILE A 111 -11.49 4.62 12.47
C ILE A 111 -10.81 3.29 12.75
N LYS A 112 -11.02 2.31 11.87
CA LYS A 112 -10.25 1.06 11.92
C LYS A 112 -8.79 1.34 11.56
N PRO A 113 -7.82 0.73 12.26
CA PRO A 113 -6.41 0.87 11.88
C PRO A 113 -6.20 0.30 10.48
N THR A 114 -5.61 1.12 9.61
CA THR A 114 -5.25 0.73 8.25
C THR A 114 -3.82 1.18 7.98
N PRO A 115 -2.98 0.35 7.33
CA PRO A 115 -1.65 0.78 6.94
C PRO A 115 -1.71 1.96 5.97
N ILE A 116 -0.80 2.90 6.12
CA ILE A 116 -0.66 4.06 5.23
C ILE A 116 0.59 3.86 4.37
N ARG A 117 0.42 4.02 3.06
CA ARG A 117 1.51 4.05 2.08
C ARG A 117 1.64 5.46 1.52
N LEU A 118 2.83 6.03 1.63
CA LEU A 118 3.18 7.33 1.04
C LEU A 118 3.86 7.08 -0.30
N ILE A 119 3.30 7.64 -1.36
CA ILE A 119 3.72 7.43 -2.74
C ILE A 119 4.48 8.66 -3.21
N LYS A 120 5.70 8.46 -3.70
CA LYS A 120 6.44 9.49 -4.41
C LYS A 120 5.83 9.67 -5.79
N PHE A 121 5.53 10.92 -6.15
CA PHE A 121 5.25 11.23 -7.54
C PHE A 121 6.58 11.27 -8.30
N ASP A 122 6.85 10.22 -9.07
CA ASP A 122 7.99 10.15 -9.97
C ASP A 122 7.47 9.95 -11.39
N LEU A 123 7.48 11.06 -12.15
CA LEU A 123 7.08 11.11 -13.56
C LEU A 123 7.87 10.10 -14.40
N GLU A 124 9.16 9.90 -14.11
CA GLU A 124 9.99 8.98 -14.90
C GLU A 124 9.58 7.53 -14.66
N GLN A 125 9.29 7.16 -13.41
CA GLN A 125 8.76 5.82 -13.11
C GLN A 125 7.37 5.56 -13.67
N GLU A 126 6.49 6.56 -13.70
CA GLU A 126 5.19 6.42 -14.38
C GLU A 126 5.37 6.18 -15.87
N VAL A 127 6.26 6.93 -16.53
CA VAL A 127 6.57 6.73 -17.95
C VAL A 127 7.15 5.33 -18.20
N ILE A 128 8.08 4.86 -17.37
CA ILE A 128 8.70 3.52 -17.48
C ILE A 128 7.65 2.41 -17.26
N LYS A 129 6.76 2.54 -16.27
CA LYS A 129 5.67 1.58 -16.04
C LYS A 129 4.71 1.54 -17.22
N LEU A 130 4.43 2.69 -17.85
CA LEU A 130 3.56 2.77 -19.02
C LEU A 130 4.20 2.18 -20.27
N THR A 131 5.52 2.32 -20.47
CA THR A 131 6.23 1.70 -21.61
C THR A 131 6.33 0.19 -21.45
N ASN A 132 6.68 -0.31 -20.26
CA ASN A 132 6.85 -1.74 -20.02
C ASN A 132 5.51 -2.51 -20.17
N ASN A 133 4.41 -1.95 -19.64
CA ASN A 133 3.08 -2.54 -19.82
C ASN A 133 2.61 -2.57 -21.28
N LYS A 134 3.04 -1.60 -22.11
CA LYS A 134 2.73 -1.61 -23.55
C LYS A 134 3.51 -2.69 -24.28
N GLU A 135 4.78 -2.89 -23.92
CA GLU A 135 5.61 -3.95 -24.52
C GLU A 135 5.08 -5.34 -24.20
N GLU A 136 4.69 -5.60 -22.95
CA GLU A 136 4.09 -6.88 -22.54
C GLU A 136 2.78 -7.15 -23.28
N LYS A 137 1.86 -6.17 -23.34
CA LYS A 137 0.61 -6.29 -24.12
C LYS A 137 0.85 -6.50 -25.61
N HIS A 138 1.88 -5.87 -26.18
CA HIS A 138 2.23 -6.05 -27.58
C HIS A 138 2.82 -7.44 -27.86
N HIS A 139 3.66 -7.97 -26.96
CA HIS A 139 4.19 -9.33 -27.04
C HIS A 139 3.09 -10.39 -26.90
N GLU A 140 2.14 -10.20 -25.98
CA GLU A 140 1.01 -11.11 -25.78
C GLU A 140 0.05 -11.12 -26.99
N CYS A 141 -0.25 -9.95 -27.55
CA CYS A 141 -1.09 -9.82 -28.75
C CYS A 141 -0.45 -10.49 -29.98
N LYS A 142 0.88 -10.40 -30.15
CA LYS A 142 1.61 -11.12 -31.21
C LYS A 142 1.54 -12.63 -31.03
N LYS A 143 1.68 -13.14 -29.79
CA LYS A 143 1.63 -14.58 -29.48
C LYS A 143 0.23 -15.16 -29.74
N GLN A 144 -0.83 -14.43 -29.40
CA GLN A 144 -2.22 -14.83 -29.70
C GLN A 144 -2.53 -14.83 -31.21
N ARG A 145 -2.03 -13.84 -31.97
CA ARG A 145 -2.16 -13.82 -33.43
C ARG A 145 -1.43 -14.97 -34.12
N TYR A 146 -0.25 -15.36 -33.61
CA TYR A 146 0.49 -16.51 -34.12
C TYR A 146 -0.26 -17.83 -33.90
N ASN A 147 -0.85 -18.01 -32.73
CA ASN A 147 -1.61 -19.23 -32.40
C ASN A 147 -2.94 -19.34 -33.17
N ARG A 148 -3.57 -18.22 -33.56
CA ARG A 148 -4.77 -18.23 -34.42
C ARG A 148 -4.50 -18.57 -35.89
N LYS A 149 -3.26 -18.39 -36.38
CA LYS A 149 -2.88 -18.74 -37.77
C LYS A 149 -2.47 -20.21 -37.94
N ARG A 150 -2.38 -20.97 -36.84
CA ARG A 150 -1.97 -22.39 -36.81
C ARG A 150 -3.13 -23.36 -36.52
N LYS A 151 -4.35 -22.85 -36.41
CA LYS A 151 -5.60 -23.62 -36.43
C LYS A 151 -6.31 -23.35 -37.74
#